data_AF-A0A147JY75-F1
#
_entry.id   AF-A0A147JY75-F1
#
_cell.length_a   1.000
_cell.length_b   1.000
_cell.length_c   1.000
_cell.angle_alpha   90.00
_cell.angle_beta   90.00
_cell.angle_gamma   90.00
#
_symmetry.space_group_name_H-M   'P 1'
#
loop_
_entity.id
_entity.type
_entity.pdbx_description
1 polymer ?
#
loop_
_entity_poly.entity_id
_entity_poly.type
_entity_poly.pdbx_seq_one_letter_code
_entity_poly.pdbx_strand_id
1 'polypeptide(L)'
;MFLRRIFGKKPKQLPPLEIRELSLDSLEEEIKSLRMRKLEAAKEAVKPKIDEVVWICEEIRAWIKALAQAEAVKEVYVGLGKTAREARRLLVDKLNRAIQGIKPPKELTWQGIVAFDDSLGRALGLINDAIIAHSRYVAVLFGQQVQNVSSSIHKLNGSAAGLKGAIMENDREIQMLDGISSKIARRRDLLQMQTYTRAQRESLEGRIKELENSIKAEGAELNQLINSQELKQMENVRHELDQIERKIAKIKGEASSAISNLGRPFKKMKKLALDEKHPLDRDKLRMLDLCIDEPLKAFLFEGENVPKLTILLRDLEDIIKNEEIKINPRERRKKLAHIQALLDGGLLDLKQMYEGTLAEKAAKEQAYATSPFLKQKAELERSLKAHRSELEKIQSEFKGLTKEMEDVKGEIGQGKSKLEEEASIALGVKLSIT
;
A
#
# COMPACT_ATOMS: atom_id res chain seq x y z
N MET A 1 5.63 -54.41 -57.57
CA MET A 1 5.56 -54.78 -56.12
C MET A 1 6.92 -55.01 -55.44
N PHE A 2 8.07 -54.81 -56.10
CA PHE A 2 9.38 -55.12 -55.50
C PHE A 2 9.98 -53.99 -54.63
N LEU A 3 9.68 -52.71 -54.95
CA LEU A 3 10.31 -51.55 -54.30
C LEU A 3 9.75 -51.17 -52.91
N ARG A 4 8.53 -51.62 -52.54
CA ARG A 4 8.00 -51.42 -51.17
C ARG A 4 8.65 -52.35 -50.13
N ARG A 5 9.36 -53.39 -50.56
CA ARG A 5 10.00 -54.38 -49.67
C ARG A 5 11.40 -53.97 -49.21
N ILE A 6 12.06 -53.07 -49.95
CA ILE A 6 13.45 -52.64 -49.67
C ILE A 6 13.50 -51.36 -48.82
N PHE A 7 12.51 -50.45 -48.96
CA PHE A 7 12.48 -49.16 -48.25
C PHE A 7 11.41 -49.07 -47.15
N GLY A 8 10.71 -50.17 -46.85
CA GLY A 8 9.72 -50.24 -45.78
C GLY A 8 10.32 -50.32 -44.38
N LYS A 9 11.27 -49.47 -44.00
CA LYS A 9 11.55 -49.24 -42.58
C LYS A 9 10.39 -48.42 -42.04
N LYS A 10 9.48 -49.06 -41.31
CA LYS A 10 8.59 -48.35 -40.39
C LYS A 10 9.45 -47.37 -39.59
N PRO A 11 9.07 -46.09 -39.44
CA PRO A 11 9.77 -45.20 -38.53
C PRO A 11 9.82 -45.92 -37.18
N LYS A 12 11.02 -46.09 -36.62
CA LYS A 12 11.18 -46.52 -35.23
C LYS A 12 10.31 -45.55 -34.43
N GLN A 13 9.19 -46.03 -33.89
CA GLN A 13 8.56 -45.35 -32.78
C GLN A 13 9.66 -45.29 -31.72
N LEU A 14 10.18 -44.08 -31.46
CA LEU A 14 10.95 -43.88 -30.24
C LEU A 14 10.05 -44.37 -29.10
N PRO A 15 10.57 -45.15 -28.14
CA PRO A 15 9.79 -45.50 -26.97
C PRO A 15 9.22 -44.22 -26.35
N PRO A 16 7.99 -44.24 -25.83
CA PRO A 16 7.45 -43.09 -25.13
C PRO A 16 8.46 -42.69 -24.06
N LEU A 17 8.97 -41.46 -24.13
CA LEU A 17 9.81 -40.88 -23.09
C LEU A 17 8.99 -40.95 -21.79
N GLU A 18 9.29 -41.91 -20.92
CA GLU A 18 8.65 -42.04 -19.61
C GLU A 18 8.85 -40.72 -18.86
N ILE A 19 7.77 -39.94 -18.75
CA ILE A 19 7.77 -38.70 -17.99
C ILE A 19 7.66 -39.12 -16.53
N ARG A 20 8.69 -38.80 -15.74
CA ARG A 20 8.71 -39.08 -14.32
C ARG A 20 8.05 -37.93 -13.58
N GLU A 21 6.93 -38.21 -12.94
CA GLU A 21 6.21 -37.25 -12.11
C GLU A 21 6.80 -37.21 -10.70
N LEU A 22 7.18 -36.03 -10.24
CA LEU A 22 7.74 -35.82 -8.90
C LEU A 22 7.05 -34.64 -8.23
N SER A 23 6.74 -34.79 -6.93
CA SER A 23 6.38 -33.63 -6.11
C SER A 23 7.59 -32.72 -5.91
N LEU A 24 7.35 -31.47 -5.54
CA LEU A 24 8.43 -30.51 -5.26
C LEU A 24 9.36 -30.99 -4.14
N ASP A 25 8.83 -31.65 -3.11
CA ASP A 25 9.62 -32.16 -1.98
C ASP A 25 10.46 -33.38 -2.39
N SER A 26 9.88 -34.30 -3.17
CA SER A 26 10.64 -35.43 -3.72
C SER A 26 11.77 -34.96 -4.63
N LEU A 27 11.51 -33.94 -5.46
CA LEU A 27 12.53 -33.33 -6.30
C LEU A 27 13.66 -32.71 -5.47
N GLU A 28 13.34 -32.01 -4.37
CA GLU A 28 14.34 -31.42 -3.48
C GLU A 28 15.28 -32.48 -2.89
N GLU A 29 14.72 -33.57 -2.36
CA GLU A 29 15.52 -34.65 -1.78
C GLU A 29 16.38 -35.35 -2.84
N GLU A 30 15.86 -35.52 -4.06
CA GLU A 30 16.64 -36.09 -5.16
C GLU A 30 17.80 -35.19 -5.57
N ILE A 31 17.58 -33.89 -5.75
CA ILE A 31 18.65 -32.93 -6.07
C ILE A 31 19.68 -32.87 -4.95
N LYS A 32 19.25 -32.85 -3.69
CA LYS A 32 20.13 -32.87 -2.52
C LYS A 32 20.98 -34.14 -2.46
N SER A 33 20.37 -35.31 -2.68
CA SER A 33 21.09 -36.59 -2.71
C SER A 33 22.05 -36.68 -3.90
N LEU A 34 21.67 -36.18 -5.07
CA LEU A 34 22.54 -36.11 -6.25
C LEU A 34 23.73 -35.20 -6.00
N ARG A 35 23.50 -34.02 -5.41
CA ARG A 35 24.54 -33.07 -5.02
C ARG A 35 25.55 -33.70 -4.08
N MET A 36 25.08 -34.37 -3.03
CA MET A 36 25.97 -35.06 -2.08
C MET A 36 26.81 -36.16 -2.76
N ARG A 37 26.20 -36.95 -3.64
CA ARG A 37 26.92 -37.98 -4.42
C ARG A 37 27.95 -37.38 -5.36
N LYS A 38 27.60 -36.32 -6.09
CA LYS A 38 28.50 -35.61 -7.01
C LYS A 38 29.66 -34.95 -6.28
N LEU A 39 29.40 -34.35 -5.12
CA LEU A 39 30.44 -33.78 -4.26
C LEU A 39 31.45 -34.84 -3.80
N GLU A 40 30.95 -36.02 -3.42
CA GLU A 40 31.83 -37.11 -2.98
C GLU A 40 32.62 -37.71 -4.15
N ALA A 41 31.99 -37.92 -5.30
CA ALA A 41 32.68 -38.35 -6.52
C ALA A 41 33.75 -37.35 -6.97
N ALA A 42 33.48 -36.04 -6.85
CA ALA A 42 34.44 -34.99 -7.18
C ALA A 42 35.68 -35.05 -6.28
N LYS A 43 35.51 -35.27 -4.96
CA LYS A 43 36.63 -35.45 -4.03
C LYS A 43 37.48 -36.64 -4.41
N GLU A 44 36.86 -37.79 -4.66
CA GLU A 44 37.57 -39.02 -5.03
C GLU A 44 38.29 -38.89 -6.39
N ALA A 45 37.71 -38.17 -7.36
CA ALA A 45 38.34 -37.91 -8.65
C ALA A 45 39.54 -36.95 -8.56
N VAL A 46 39.49 -35.99 -7.63
CA VAL A 46 40.55 -34.98 -7.43
C VAL A 46 41.68 -35.50 -6.55
N LYS A 47 41.40 -36.38 -5.59
CA LYS A 47 42.37 -36.99 -4.68
C LYS A 47 43.66 -37.50 -5.36
N PRO A 48 43.62 -38.34 -6.41
CA PRO A 48 44.84 -38.83 -7.05
C PRO A 48 45.68 -37.70 -7.68
N LYS A 49 45.05 -36.61 -8.13
CA LYS A 49 45.75 -35.44 -8.67
C LYS A 49 46.44 -34.63 -7.58
N ILE A 50 45.85 -34.56 -6.39
CA ILE A 50 46.50 -33.96 -5.21
C ILE A 50 47.72 -34.80 -4.82
N ASP A 51 47.56 -36.13 -4.75
CA ASP A 51 48.65 -37.04 -4.42
C ASP A 51 49.80 -36.94 -5.44
N GLU A 52 49.49 -36.82 -6.73
CA GLU A 52 50.47 -36.58 -7.80
C GLU A 52 51.24 -35.27 -7.59
N VAL A 53 50.54 -34.18 -7.25
CA VAL A 53 51.17 -32.88 -6.94
C VAL A 53 52.11 -33.00 -5.74
N VAL A 54 51.70 -33.70 -4.68
CA VAL A 54 52.52 -33.92 -3.48
C VAL A 54 53.78 -34.71 -3.83
N TRP A 55 53.64 -35.80 -4.60
CA TRP A 55 54.77 -36.61 -5.05
C TRP A 55 55.76 -35.82 -5.91
N ILE A 56 55.27 -35.00 -6.86
CA ILE A 56 56.15 -34.13 -7.67
C ILE A 56 56.86 -33.10 -6.78
N CYS A 57 56.20 -32.56 -5.75
CA CYS A 57 56.84 -31.65 -4.81
C CYS A 57 58.00 -32.33 -4.07
N GLU A 58 57.88 -33.60 -3.72
CA GLU A 58 58.98 -34.38 -3.12
C GLU A 58 60.12 -34.63 -4.12
N GLU A 59 59.80 -34.97 -5.37
CA GLU A 59 60.78 -35.09 -6.46
C GLU A 59 61.57 -33.78 -6.63
N ILE A 60 60.89 -32.64 -6.65
CA ILE A 60 61.51 -31.31 -6.73
C ILE A 60 62.40 -31.05 -5.52
N ARG A 61 61.97 -31.37 -4.28
CA ARG A 61 62.81 -31.21 -3.08
C ARG A 61 64.10 -32.02 -3.17
N ALA A 62 64.03 -33.26 -3.69
CA ALA A 62 65.21 -34.08 -3.90
C ALA A 62 66.18 -33.44 -4.91
N TRP A 63 65.66 -32.92 -6.04
CA TRP A 63 66.48 -32.23 -7.03
C TRP A 63 67.05 -30.89 -6.55
N ILE A 64 66.31 -30.13 -5.74
CA ILE A 64 66.83 -28.91 -5.10
C ILE A 64 68.01 -29.26 -4.19
N LYS A 65 67.90 -30.33 -3.38
CA LYS A 65 69.00 -30.79 -2.52
C LYS A 65 70.21 -31.23 -3.33
N ALA A 66 70.00 -31.99 -4.41
CA ALA A 66 71.06 -32.42 -5.32
C ALA A 66 71.74 -31.21 -6.00
N LEU A 67 70.97 -30.21 -6.43
CA LEU A 67 71.53 -28.96 -6.98
C LEU A 67 72.37 -28.21 -5.96
N ALA A 68 71.93 -28.12 -4.70
CA ALA A 68 72.66 -27.45 -3.63
C ALA A 68 74.04 -28.10 -3.35
N GLN A 69 74.11 -29.43 -3.46
CA GLN A 69 75.29 -30.24 -3.16
C GLN A 69 76.19 -30.50 -4.38
N ALA A 70 75.75 -30.16 -5.59
CA ALA A 70 76.48 -30.45 -6.82
C ALA A 70 77.83 -29.74 -6.89
N GLU A 71 78.81 -30.44 -7.46
CA GLU A 71 80.11 -29.88 -7.84
C GLU A 71 80.05 -29.24 -9.24
N ALA A 72 80.92 -28.28 -9.50
CA ALA A 72 80.93 -27.56 -10.78
C ALA A 72 81.51 -28.46 -11.88
N VAL A 73 80.79 -28.58 -13.00
CA VAL A 73 81.16 -29.49 -14.10
C VAL A 73 82.32 -28.95 -14.96
N LYS A 74 82.66 -27.66 -14.84
CA LYS A 74 83.70 -27.00 -15.63
C LYS A 74 84.53 -26.04 -14.77
N GLU A 75 85.83 -25.98 -15.04
CA GLU A 75 86.67 -24.87 -14.60
C GLU A 75 86.33 -23.63 -15.45
N VAL A 76 85.97 -22.54 -14.78
CA VAL A 76 85.51 -21.31 -15.40
C VAL A 76 86.16 -20.13 -14.70
N TYR A 77 86.29 -18.99 -15.40
CA TYR A 77 86.79 -17.74 -14.86
C TYR A 77 86.18 -17.40 -13.48
N VAL A 78 87.02 -16.99 -12.53
CA VAL A 78 86.70 -16.83 -11.09
C VAL A 78 85.47 -15.95 -10.84
N GLY A 79 85.30 -14.87 -11.61
CA GLY A 79 84.14 -13.97 -11.49
C GLY A 79 82.82 -14.63 -11.87
N LEU A 80 82.81 -15.41 -12.96
CA LEU A 80 81.63 -16.13 -13.43
C LEU A 80 81.27 -17.28 -12.47
N GLY A 81 82.28 -17.92 -11.88
CA GLY A 81 82.10 -18.94 -10.85
C GLY A 81 81.43 -18.42 -9.57
N LYS A 82 81.79 -17.20 -9.10
CA LYS A 82 81.14 -16.57 -7.94
C LYS A 82 79.67 -16.26 -8.21
N THR A 83 79.37 -15.64 -9.36
CA THR A 83 77.99 -15.28 -9.74
C THR A 83 77.09 -16.51 -9.88
N ALA A 84 77.57 -17.58 -10.51
CA ALA A 84 76.81 -18.82 -10.68
C ALA A 84 76.50 -19.52 -9.34
N ARG A 85 77.44 -19.50 -8.38
CA ARG A 85 77.23 -20.08 -7.05
C ARG A 85 76.26 -19.27 -6.20
N GLU A 86 76.31 -17.94 -6.26
CA GLU A 86 75.36 -17.08 -5.54
C GLU A 86 73.95 -17.18 -6.13
N ALA A 87 73.83 -17.18 -7.47
CA ALA A 87 72.56 -17.44 -8.15
C ALA A 87 72.00 -18.82 -7.78
N ARG A 88 72.87 -19.84 -7.59
CA ARG A 88 72.45 -21.18 -7.15
C ARG A 88 71.89 -21.14 -5.74
N ARG A 89 72.55 -20.46 -4.80
CA ARG A 89 72.07 -20.29 -3.43
C ARG A 89 70.68 -19.65 -3.42
N LEU A 90 70.53 -18.53 -4.15
CA LEU A 90 69.25 -17.81 -4.24
C LEU A 90 68.15 -18.63 -4.92
N LEU A 91 68.48 -19.39 -5.97
CA LEU A 91 67.53 -20.28 -6.63
C LEU A 91 67.06 -21.38 -5.67
N VAL A 92 67.99 -22.06 -5.00
CA VAL A 92 67.70 -23.11 -4.02
C VAL A 92 66.83 -22.57 -2.88
N ASP A 93 67.18 -21.40 -2.30
CA ASP A 93 66.44 -20.79 -1.20
C ASP A 93 65.00 -20.44 -1.61
N LYS A 94 64.83 -19.81 -2.78
CA LYS A 94 63.52 -19.41 -3.28
C LYS A 94 62.65 -20.62 -3.64
N LEU A 95 63.21 -21.62 -4.33
CA LEU A 95 62.48 -22.84 -4.68
C LEU A 95 62.06 -23.62 -3.44
N ASN A 96 62.96 -23.76 -2.44
CA ASN A 96 62.61 -24.41 -1.17
C ASN A 96 61.45 -23.70 -0.47
N ARG A 97 61.49 -22.36 -0.36
CA ARG A 97 60.42 -21.59 0.27
C ARG A 97 59.08 -21.78 -0.46
N ALA A 98 59.08 -21.72 -1.78
CA ALA A 98 57.86 -21.88 -2.58
C ALA A 98 57.27 -23.29 -2.44
N ILE A 99 58.09 -24.34 -2.53
CA ILE A 99 57.67 -25.74 -2.40
C ILE A 99 57.23 -26.11 -0.98
N GLN A 100 57.77 -25.45 0.06
CA GLN A 100 57.30 -25.60 1.44
C GLN A 100 55.91 -24.97 1.66
N GLY A 101 55.55 -23.98 0.83
CA GLY A 101 54.23 -23.34 0.86
C GLY A 101 53.11 -24.22 0.30
N ILE A 102 53.43 -25.23 -0.52
CA ILE A 102 52.46 -26.19 -1.06
C ILE A 102 52.18 -27.24 0.01
N LYS A 103 51.05 -27.10 0.69
CA LYS A 103 50.61 -28.03 1.74
C LYS A 103 49.28 -28.66 1.34
N PRO A 104 49.19 -30.00 1.26
CA PRO A 104 47.92 -30.65 0.95
C PRO A 104 46.88 -30.34 2.05
N PRO A 105 45.58 -30.38 1.71
CA PRO A 105 44.52 -30.12 2.66
C PRO A 105 44.53 -31.20 3.76
N LYS A 106 44.31 -30.79 5.02
CA LYS A 106 44.25 -31.71 6.17
C LYS A 106 43.01 -32.62 6.13
N GLU A 107 41.92 -32.09 5.61
CA GLU A 107 40.67 -32.80 5.38
C GLU A 107 40.23 -32.57 3.93
N LEU A 108 39.75 -33.62 3.27
CA LEU A 108 39.34 -33.57 1.87
C LEU A 108 37.93 -32.97 1.72
N THR A 109 37.76 -31.74 2.18
CA THR A 109 36.55 -30.94 1.94
C THR A 109 36.66 -30.20 0.62
N TRP A 110 35.53 -29.89 -0.04
CA TRP A 110 35.54 -29.17 -1.32
C TRP A 110 36.22 -27.80 -1.20
N GLN A 111 35.92 -27.08 -0.11
CA GLN A 111 36.58 -25.81 0.20
C GLN A 111 38.09 -25.98 0.43
N GLY A 112 38.51 -27.07 1.08
CA GLY A 112 39.92 -27.41 1.26
C GLY A 112 40.65 -27.68 -0.07
N ILE A 113 39.98 -28.35 -1.01
CA ILE A 113 40.51 -28.63 -2.36
C ILE A 113 40.69 -27.33 -3.15
N VAL A 114 39.69 -26.44 -3.16
CA VAL A 114 39.77 -25.15 -3.85
C VAL A 114 40.87 -24.28 -3.25
N ALA A 115 40.95 -24.20 -1.91
CA ALA A 115 42.01 -23.46 -1.23
C ALA A 115 43.41 -24.02 -1.52
N PHE A 116 43.52 -25.34 -1.71
CA PHE A 116 44.76 -25.98 -2.11
C PHE A 116 45.18 -25.57 -3.53
N ASP A 117 44.28 -25.58 -4.51
CA ASP A 117 44.55 -25.12 -5.89
C ASP A 117 45.03 -23.67 -5.91
N ASP A 118 44.37 -22.78 -5.16
CA ASP A 118 44.79 -21.39 -5.03
C ASP A 118 46.21 -21.26 -4.44
N SER A 119 46.53 -22.06 -3.43
CA SER A 119 47.86 -22.08 -2.81
C SER A 119 48.93 -22.60 -3.76
N LEU A 120 48.60 -23.64 -4.55
CA LEU A 120 49.46 -24.25 -5.55
C LEU A 120 49.76 -23.24 -6.67
N GLY A 121 48.74 -22.54 -7.16
CA GLY A 121 48.90 -21.49 -8.16
C GLY A 121 49.84 -20.37 -7.69
N ARG A 122 49.71 -19.90 -6.44
CA ARG A 122 50.63 -18.90 -5.87
C ARG A 122 52.07 -19.41 -5.77
N ALA A 123 52.25 -20.65 -5.32
CA ALA A 123 53.57 -21.26 -5.21
C ALA A 123 54.25 -21.45 -6.57
N LEU A 124 53.49 -21.87 -7.60
CA LEU A 124 53.97 -21.97 -8.97
C LEU A 124 54.43 -20.62 -9.53
N GLY A 125 53.73 -19.53 -9.21
CA GLY A 125 54.18 -18.18 -9.54
C GLY A 125 55.58 -17.88 -8.98
N LEU A 126 55.78 -18.14 -7.68
CA LEU A 126 57.07 -17.94 -7.01
C LEU A 126 58.19 -18.83 -7.59
N ILE A 127 57.86 -20.06 -7.96
CA ILE A 127 58.79 -21.01 -8.61
C ILE A 127 59.23 -20.46 -9.96
N ASN A 128 58.28 -20.03 -10.79
CA ASN A 128 58.58 -19.48 -12.12
C ASN A 128 59.44 -18.22 -12.03
N ASP A 129 59.14 -17.31 -11.10
CA ASP A 129 59.95 -16.10 -10.88
C ASP A 129 61.39 -16.45 -10.48
N ALA A 130 61.57 -17.45 -9.61
CA ALA A 130 62.89 -17.91 -9.19
C ALA A 130 63.69 -18.51 -10.37
N ILE A 131 63.04 -19.33 -11.20
CA ILE A 131 63.64 -19.93 -12.40
C ILE A 131 64.05 -18.84 -13.40
N ILE A 132 63.17 -17.89 -13.71
CA ILE A 132 63.47 -16.79 -14.65
C ILE A 132 64.66 -15.97 -14.16
N ALA A 133 64.68 -15.63 -12.87
CA ALA A 133 65.72 -14.77 -12.30
C ALA A 133 67.11 -15.41 -12.26
N HIS A 134 67.20 -16.71 -11.93
CA HIS A 134 68.47 -17.32 -11.53
C HIS A 134 68.93 -18.50 -12.39
N SER A 135 68.04 -19.22 -13.06
CA SER A 135 68.37 -20.50 -13.73
C SER A 135 69.46 -20.37 -14.80
N ARG A 136 69.46 -19.29 -15.58
CA ARG A 136 70.45 -19.04 -16.65
C ARG A 136 71.88 -18.99 -16.11
N TYR A 137 72.08 -18.34 -14.96
CA TYR A 137 73.40 -18.23 -14.34
C TYR A 137 73.85 -19.54 -13.69
N VAL A 138 72.92 -20.29 -13.11
CA VAL A 138 73.19 -21.58 -12.48
C VAL A 138 73.52 -22.65 -13.54
N ALA A 139 72.84 -22.62 -14.69
CA ALA A 139 73.03 -23.59 -15.77
C ALA A 139 74.44 -23.57 -16.38
N VAL A 140 75.20 -22.48 -16.22
CA VAL A 140 76.59 -22.36 -16.68
C VAL A 140 77.50 -23.41 -16.02
N LEU A 141 77.27 -23.75 -14.76
CA LEU A 141 78.08 -24.70 -13.99
C LEU A 141 77.34 -25.99 -13.59
N PHE A 142 76.01 -25.93 -13.51
CA PHE A 142 75.15 -27.00 -12.98
C PHE A 142 74.01 -27.34 -13.95
N GLY A 143 74.30 -27.31 -15.25
CA GLY A 143 73.30 -27.46 -16.32
C GLY A 143 72.41 -28.69 -16.14
N GLN A 144 72.99 -29.85 -15.84
CA GLN A 144 72.22 -31.10 -15.66
C GLN A 144 71.25 -31.01 -14.48
N GLN A 145 71.67 -30.45 -13.35
CA GLN A 145 70.83 -30.33 -12.15
C GLN A 145 69.72 -29.30 -12.37
N VAL A 146 70.00 -28.19 -13.07
CA VAL A 146 68.98 -27.21 -13.45
C VAL A 146 67.95 -27.81 -14.41
N GLN A 147 68.38 -28.65 -15.35
CA GLN A 147 67.46 -29.38 -16.25
C GLN A 147 66.55 -30.34 -15.48
N ASN A 148 67.09 -31.10 -14.52
CA ASN A 148 66.28 -32.01 -13.70
C ASN A 148 65.24 -31.25 -12.88
N VAL A 149 65.63 -30.16 -12.21
CA VAL A 149 64.71 -29.28 -11.46
C VAL A 149 63.63 -28.71 -12.39
N SER A 150 64.03 -28.17 -13.55
CA SER A 150 63.10 -27.57 -14.51
C SER A 150 62.12 -28.60 -15.08
N SER A 151 62.57 -29.83 -15.32
CA SER A 151 61.72 -30.94 -15.78
C SER A 151 60.64 -31.28 -14.75
N SER A 152 60.99 -31.43 -13.48
CA SER A 152 60.00 -31.69 -12.41
C SER A 152 59.06 -30.50 -12.17
N ILE A 153 59.53 -29.25 -12.32
CA ILE A 153 58.66 -28.06 -12.28
C ILE A 153 57.68 -28.05 -13.46
N HIS A 154 58.11 -28.48 -14.64
CA HIS A 154 57.21 -28.61 -15.80
C HIS A 154 56.13 -29.67 -15.55
N LYS A 155 56.49 -30.82 -14.97
CA LYS A 155 55.52 -31.83 -14.51
C LYS A 155 54.53 -31.23 -13.51
N LEU A 156 55.02 -30.48 -12.51
CA LEU A 156 54.18 -29.85 -11.49
C LEU A 156 53.16 -28.87 -12.10
N ASN A 157 53.58 -28.06 -13.08
CA ASN A 157 52.68 -27.17 -13.80
C ASN A 157 51.59 -27.96 -14.57
N GLY A 158 51.96 -29.08 -15.19
CA GLY A 158 51.02 -29.98 -15.87
C GLY A 158 49.98 -30.57 -14.91
N SER A 159 50.43 -31.15 -13.80
CA SER A 159 49.53 -31.75 -12.80
C SER A 159 48.66 -30.69 -12.10
N ALA A 160 49.18 -29.49 -11.85
CA ALA A 160 48.41 -28.36 -11.32
C ALA A 160 47.32 -27.90 -12.30
N ALA A 161 47.63 -27.76 -13.59
CA ALA A 161 46.63 -27.45 -14.60
C ALA A 161 45.56 -28.54 -14.71
N GLY A 162 45.98 -29.82 -14.63
CA GLY A 162 45.09 -30.97 -14.61
C GLY A 162 44.20 -31.04 -13.35
N LEU A 163 44.70 -30.61 -12.20
CA LEU A 163 43.95 -30.45 -10.95
C LEU A 163 42.90 -29.33 -11.09
N LYS A 164 43.32 -28.15 -11.52
CA LYS A 164 42.44 -27.00 -11.72
C LYS A 164 41.30 -27.29 -12.68
N GLY A 165 41.60 -27.95 -13.80
CA GLY A 165 40.57 -28.35 -14.77
C GLY A 165 39.52 -29.30 -14.16
N ALA A 166 39.96 -30.26 -13.35
CA ALA A 166 39.05 -31.17 -12.65
C ALA A 166 38.20 -30.44 -11.60
N ILE A 167 38.78 -29.46 -10.89
CA ILE A 167 38.03 -28.64 -9.92
C ILE A 167 36.96 -27.83 -10.63
N MET A 168 37.31 -27.12 -11.71
CA MET A 168 36.37 -26.27 -12.45
C MET A 168 35.20 -27.03 -13.04
N GLU A 169 35.43 -28.25 -13.56
CA GLU A 169 34.36 -29.06 -14.14
C GLU A 169 33.35 -29.52 -13.09
N ASN A 170 33.84 -30.02 -11.95
CA ASN A 170 32.97 -30.44 -10.85
C ASN A 170 32.26 -29.25 -10.18
N ASP A 171 32.92 -28.09 -10.09
CA ASP A 171 32.31 -26.89 -9.52
C ASP A 171 31.09 -26.42 -10.33
N ARG A 172 31.17 -26.47 -11.67
CA ARG A 172 30.04 -26.15 -12.55
C ARG A 172 28.83 -27.05 -12.30
N GLU A 173 29.04 -28.36 -12.17
CA GLU A 173 27.95 -29.30 -11.88
C GLU A 173 27.32 -29.01 -10.51
N ILE A 174 28.13 -28.75 -9.48
CA ILE A 174 27.65 -28.43 -8.13
C ILE A 174 26.84 -27.12 -8.15
N GLN A 175 27.34 -26.08 -8.81
CA GLN A 175 26.64 -24.79 -8.94
C GLN A 175 25.31 -24.93 -9.68
N MET A 176 25.23 -25.78 -10.71
CA MET A 176 23.99 -26.08 -11.40
C MET A 176 22.94 -26.67 -10.44
N LEU A 177 23.34 -27.63 -9.61
CA LEU A 177 22.46 -28.25 -8.62
C LEU A 177 22.02 -27.25 -7.53
N ASP A 178 22.92 -26.39 -7.06
CA ASP A 178 22.60 -25.32 -6.11
C ASP A 178 21.60 -24.30 -6.71
N GLY A 179 21.73 -24.01 -8.01
CA GLY A 179 20.78 -23.18 -8.76
C GLY A 179 19.39 -23.81 -8.83
N ILE A 180 19.30 -25.13 -9.07
CA ILE A 180 18.04 -25.88 -9.05
C ILE A 180 17.42 -25.85 -7.65
N SER A 181 18.19 -26.13 -6.60
CA SER A 181 17.71 -26.04 -5.21
C SER A 181 17.15 -24.65 -4.85
N SER A 182 17.82 -23.59 -5.29
CA SER A 182 17.35 -22.21 -5.07
C SER A 182 16.02 -21.93 -5.78
N LYS A 183 15.81 -22.50 -6.97
CA LYS A 183 14.55 -22.38 -7.72
C LYS A 183 13.42 -23.19 -7.08
N ILE A 184 13.74 -24.37 -6.52
CA ILE A 184 12.80 -25.17 -5.72
C ILE A 184 12.30 -24.35 -4.52
N ALA A 185 13.22 -23.74 -3.76
CA ALA A 185 12.88 -22.89 -2.62
C ALA A 185 11.99 -21.70 -3.03
N ARG A 186 12.38 -20.96 -4.08
CA ARG A 186 11.55 -19.85 -4.59
C ARG A 186 10.14 -20.31 -5.00
N ARG A 187 10.03 -21.48 -5.63
CA ARG A 187 8.72 -22.03 -6.02
C ARG A 187 7.85 -22.33 -4.80
N ARG A 188 8.44 -22.87 -3.73
CA ARG A 188 7.75 -23.12 -2.46
C ARG A 188 7.23 -21.82 -1.86
N ASP A 189 8.06 -20.78 -1.82
CA ASP A 189 7.66 -19.47 -1.30
C ASP A 189 6.49 -18.88 -2.10
N LEU A 190 6.54 -18.97 -3.45
CA LEU A 190 5.45 -18.52 -4.32
C LEU A 190 4.15 -19.32 -4.10
N LEU A 191 4.25 -20.63 -3.90
CA LEU A 191 3.07 -21.46 -3.60
C LEU A 191 2.45 -21.08 -2.25
N GLN A 192 3.27 -20.80 -1.23
CA GLN A 192 2.80 -20.33 0.07
C GLN A 192 2.17 -18.93 -0.02
N MET A 193 2.75 -18.03 -0.81
CA MET A 193 2.17 -16.72 -1.07
C MET A 193 0.82 -16.85 -1.77
N GLN A 194 0.70 -17.74 -2.76
CA GLN A 194 -0.57 -18.01 -3.44
C GLN A 194 -1.66 -18.51 -2.49
N THR A 195 -1.35 -19.41 -1.55
CA THR A 195 -2.34 -19.90 -0.58
C THR A 195 -2.76 -18.81 0.39
N TYR A 196 -1.83 -17.98 0.84
CA TYR A 196 -2.11 -16.83 1.70
C TYR A 196 -3.02 -15.79 1.01
N THR A 197 -2.66 -15.35 -0.19
CA THR A 197 -3.46 -14.39 -0.98
C THR A 197 -4.85 -14.94 -1.29
N ARG A 198 -4.97 -16.25 -1.55
CA ARG A 198 -6.28 -16.91 -1.73
C ARG A 198 -7.15 -16.83 -0.47
N ALA A 199 -6.60 -17.13 0.70
CA ALA A 199 -7.34 -17.05 1.95
C ALA A 199 -7.80 -15.62 2.28
N GLN A 200 -6.95 -14.61 2.02
CA GLN A 200 -7.33 -13.21 2.16
C GLN A 200 -8.48 -12.83 1.21
N ARG A 201 -8.40 -13.27 -0.05
CA ARG A 201 -9.44 -13.02 -1.04
C ARG A 201 -10.78 -13.64 -0.63
N GLU A 202 -10.78 -14.88 -0.16
CA GLU A 202 -11.99 -15.56 0.34
C GLU A 202 -12.61 -14.81 1.52
N SER A 203 -11.78 -14.29 2.44
CA SER A 203 -12.24 -13.47 3.55
C SER A 203 -12.88 -12.16 3.08
N LEU A 204 -12.26 -11.44 2.13
CA LEU A 204 -12.83 -10.22 1.56
C LEU A 204 -14.12 -10.51 0.78
N GLU A 205 -14.20 -11.63 0.07
CA GLU A 205 -15.43 -12.04 -0.62
C GLU A 205 -16.59 -12.26 0.36
N GLY A 206 -16.31 -12.89 1.51
CA GLY A 206 -17.28 -13.02 2.61
C GLY A 206 -17.78 -11.66 3.09
N ARG A 207 -16.86 -10.75 3.40
CA ARG A 207 -17.19 -9.38 3.84
C ARG A 207 -17.99 -8.59 2.82
N ILE A 208 -17.67 -8.73 1.52
CA ILE A 208 -18.44 -8.11 0.43
C ILE A 208 -19.89 -8.58 0.49
N LYS A 209 -20.12 -9.90 0.58
CA LYS A 209 -21.48 -10.46 0.64
C LYS A 209 -22.24 -10.00 1.89
N GLU A 210 -21.57 -9.93 3.04
CA GLU A 210 -22.15 -9.42 4.29
C GLU A 210 -22.59 -7.95 4.18
N LEU A 211 -21.73 -7.10 3.62
CA LEU A 211 -22.04 -5.69 3.39
C LEU A 211 -23.15 -5.51 2.35
N GLU A 212 -23.14 -6.25 1.25
CA GLU A 212 -24.20 -6.20 0.24
C GLU A 212 -25.57 -6.59 0.84
N ASN A 213 -25.60 -7.63 1.67
CA ASN A 213 -26.80 -8.03 2.39
C ASN A 213 -27.27 -6.96 3.38
N SER A 214 -26.34 -6.35 4.12
CA SER A 214 -26.65 -5.27 5.07
C SER A 214 -27.21 -4.04 4.36
N ILE A 215 -26.58 -3.60 3.27
CA ILE A 215 -27.06 -2.49 2.44
C ILE A 215 -28.45 -2.79 1.87
N LYS A 216 -28.71 -4.03 1.44
CA LYS A 216 -30.02 -4.43 0.93
C LYS A 216 -31.10 -4.41 2.02
N ALA A 217 -30.78 -4.93 3.21
CA ALA A 217 -31.69 -4.95 4.35
C ALA A 217 -32.02 -3.54 4.85
N GLU A 218 -30.99 -2.73 5.14
CA GLU A 218 -31.14 -1.33 5.56
C GLU A 218 -31.83 -0.49 4.48
N GLY A 219 -31.55 -0.75 3.20
CA GLY A 219 -32.21 -0.07 2.08
C GLY A 219 -33.70 -0.40 2.00
N ALA A 220 -34.07 -1.65 2.27
CA ALA A 220 -35.47 -2.06 2.35
C ALA A 220 -36.16 -1.41 3.56
N GLU A 221 -35.51 -1.39 4.73
CA GLU A 221 -36.01 -0.73 5.94
C GLU A 221 -36.21 0.78 5.71
N LEU A 222 -35.23 1.46 5.13
CA LEU A 222 -35.34 2.88 4.78
C LEU A 222 -36.50 3.14 3.82
N ASN A 223 -36.68 2.29 2.81
CA ASN A 223 -37.80 2.42 1.87
C ASN A 223 -39.15 2.19 2.55
N GLN A 224 -39.26 1.23 3.47
CA GLN A 224 -40.47 1.01 4.26
C GLN A 224 -40.76 2.22 5.15
N LEU A 225 -39.73 2.75 5.82
CA LEU A 225 -39.83 3.92 6.68
C LEU A 225 -40.27 5.15 5.87
N ILE A 226 -39.68 5.43 4.71
CA ILE A 226 -40.07 6.54 3.83
C ILE A 226 -41.54 6.44 3.40
N ASN A 227 -42.03 5.23 3.13
CA ASN A 227 -43.41 5.00 2.73
C ASN A 227 -44.41 4.90 3.90
N SER A 228 -43.90 4.89 5.13
CA SER A 228 -44.69 4.79 6.35
C SER A 228 -45.64 5.97 6.51
N GLN A 229 -46.75 5.73 7.20
CA GLN A 229 -47.75 6.76 7.46
C GLN A 229 -47.17 7.85 8.38
N GLU A 230 -46.27 7.45 9.28
CA GLU A 230 -45.64 8.27 10.30
C GLU A 230 -44.71 9.31 9.66
N LEU A 231 -43.90 8.94 8.67
CA LEU A 231 -43.09 9.94 7.94
C LEU A 231 -43.94 10.85 7.06
N LYS A 232 -45.00 10.34 6.42
CA LYS A 232 -45.95 11.19 5.68
C LYS A 232 -46.64 12.19 6.61
N GLN A 233 -46.96 11.79 7.84
CA GLN A 233 -47.45 12.72 8.86
C GLN A 233 -46.42 13.79 9.20
N MET A 234 -45.14 13.45 9.28
CA MET A 234 -44.08 14.46 9.50
C MET A 234 -43.97 15.43 8.32
N GLU A 235 -44.12 14.97 7.08
CA GLU A 235 -44.18 15.84 5.90
C GLU A 235 -45.39 16.79 5.97
N ASN A 236 -46.54 16.30 6.42
CA ASN A 236 -47.72 17.13 6.65
C ASN A 236 -47.48 18.16 7.76
N VAL A 237 -46.89 17.78 8.89
CA VAL A 237 -46.52 18.71 9.97
C VAL A 237 -45.59 19.81 9.45
N ARG A 238 -44.63 19.47 8.58
CA ARG A 238 -43.77 20.46 7.92
C ARG A 238 -44.58 21.42 7.04
N HIS A 239 -45.53 20.90 6.26
CA HIS A 239 -46.40 21.75 5.45
C HIS A 239 -47.33 22.65 6.28
N GLU A 240 -47.82 22.15 7.41
CA GLU A 240 -48.59 22.93 8.38
C GLU A 240 -47.75 24.03 9.02
N LEU A 241 -46.49 23.76 9.36
CA LEU A 241 -45.55 24.78 9.81
C LEU A 241 -45.38 25.89 8.77
N ASP A 242 -45.22 25.55 7.49
CA ASP A 242 -45.16 26.56 6.41
C ASP A 242 -46.45 27.41 6.34
N GLN A 243 -47.62 26.80 6.57
CA GLN A 243 -48.89 27.53 6.61
C GLN A 243 -48.99 28.45 7.83
N ILE A 244 -48.55 27.97 8.99
CA ILE A 244 -48.50 28.76 10.23
C ILE A 244 -47.60 29.97 10.06
N GLU A 245 -46.44 29.83 9.41
CA GLU A 245 -45.56 30.96 9.11
C GLU A 245 -46.21 32.01 8.22
N ARG A 246 -46.97 31.58 7.20
CA ARG A 246 -47.76 32.49 6.36
C ARG A 246 -48.87 33.18 7.16
N LYS A 247 -49.53 32.47 8.08
CA LYS A 247 -50.53 33.06 8.99
C LYS A 247 -49.91 34.10 9.89
N ILE A 248 -48.74 33.81 10.49
CA ILE A 248 -47.97 34.77 11.31
C ILE A 248 -47.64 36.02 10.48
N ALA A 249 -47.14 35.85 9.25
CA ALA A 249 -46.83 36.97 8.37
C ALA A 249 -48.08 37.81 8.03
N LYS A 250 -49.22 37.14 7.78
CA LYS A 250 -50.50 37.80 7.52
C LYS A 250 -50.98 38.62 8.72
N ILE A 251 -50.97 38.03 9.93
CA ILE A 251 -51.37 38.72 11.17
C ILE A 251 -50.46 39.92 11.43
N LYS A 252 -49.15 39.78 11.22
CA LYS A 252 -48.20 40.92 11.30
C LYS A 252 -48.55 42.03 10.30
N GLY A 253 -48.88 41.66 9.06
CA GLY A 253 -49.33 42.61 8.03
C GLY A 253 -50.63 43.32 8.39
N GLU A 254 -51.62 42.58 8.91
CA GLU A 254 -52.91 43.11 9.37
C GLU A 254 -52.74 44.07 10.55
N ALA A 255 -51.97 43.67 11.57
CA ALA A 255 -51.68 44.50 12.73
C ALA A 255 -50.93 45.79 12.36
N SER A 256 -49.91 45.69 11.50
CA SER A 256 -49.20 46.85 10.99
C SER A 256 -50.13 47.77 10.20
N SER A 257 -51.01 47.22 9.35
CA SER A 257 -51.93 48.01 8.53
C SER A 257 -53.01 48.68 9.38
N ALA A 258 -53.52 48.00 10.41
CA ALA A 258 -54.50 48.51 11.35
C ALA A 258 -54.02 49.81 12.02
N ILE A 259 -52.74 49.86 12.42
CA ILE A 259 -52.12 51.03 13.06
C ILE A 259 -51.67 52.06 12.01
N SER A 260 -51.01 51.65 10.93
CA SER A 260 -50.57 52.55 9.84
C SER A 260 -51.72 53.33 9.20
N ASN A 261 -52.91 52.74 9.14
CA ASN A 261 -54.11 53.42 8.66
C ASN A 261 -54.45 54.67 9.49
N LEU A 262 -53.95 54.78 10.72
CA LEU A 262 -54.12 55.93 11.59
C LEU A 262 -52.90 56.87 11.61
N GLY A 263 -51.87 56.61 10.79
CA GLY A 263 -50.62 57.38 10.79
C GLY A 263 -50.79 58.89 10.53
N ARG A 264 -51.71 59.29 9.63
CA ARG A 264 -51.98 60.73 9.38
C ARG A 264 -52.71 61.39 10.57
N PRO A 265 -53.80 60.81 11.12
CA PRO A 265 -54.36 61.24 12.40
C PRO A 265 -53.32 61.32 13.53
N PHE A 266 -52.50 60.29 13.72
CA PHE A 266 -51.44 60.28 14.74
C PHE A 266 -50.40 61.41 14.55
N LYS A 267 -49.95 61.68 13.32
CA LYS A 267 -49.07 62.83 13.04
C LYS A 267 -49.70 64.18 13.40
N LYS A 268 -51.01 64.33 13.21
CA LYS A 268 -51.73 65.56 13.59
C LYS A 268 -51.90 65.67 15.11
N MET A 269 -52.22 64.56 15.78
CA MET A 269 -52.26 64.47 17.24
C MET A 269 -50.89 64.83 17.85
N LYS A 270 -49.79 64.31 17.28
CA LYS A 270 -48.42 64.66 17.71
C LYS A 270 -48.18 66.17 17.58
N LYS A 271 -48.62 66.79 16.49
CA LYS A 271 -48.50 68.23 16.30
C LYS A 271 -49.30 69.02 17.35
N LEU A 272 -50.53 68.61 17.67
CA LEU A 272 -51.33 69.26 18.72
C LEU A 272 -50.71 69.13 20.10
N ALA A 273 -50.10 67.98 20.41
CA ALA A 273 -49.39 67.78 21.66
C ALA A 273 -48.13 68.64 21.78
N LEU A 274 -47.38 68.82 20.68
CA LEU A 274 -46.21 69.70 20.63
C LEU A 274 -46.58 71.20 20.67
N ASP A 275 -47.72 71.58 20.10
CA ASP A 275 -48.25 72.95 20.11
C ASP A 275 -48.96 73.29 21.45
N GLU A 276 -48.85 72.44 22.48
CA GLU A 276 -49.51 72.53 23.81
C GLU A 276 -51.05 72.61 23.79
N LYS A 277 -51.68 72.33 22.64
CA LYS A 277 -53.15 72.38 22.47
C LYS A 277 -53.86 71.14 22.99
N HIS A 278 -53.13 70.02 23.04
CA HIS A 278 -53.61 68.76 23.60
C HIS A 278 -52.45 68.03 24.27
N PRO A 279 -52.04 68.44 25.49
CA PRO A 279 -50.84 67.91 26.14
C PRO A 279 -50.98 66.40 26.41
N LEU A 280 -49.99 65.63 25.95
CA LEU A 280 -49.87 64.19 26.19
C LEU A 280 -48.71 63.95 27.16
N ASP A 281 -48.86 62.96 28.04
CA ASP A 281 -47.75 62.53 28.90
C ASP A 281 -46.61 61.88 28.08
N ARG A 282 -45.46 61.70 28.72
CA ARG A 282 -44.24 61.18 28.09
C ARG A 282 -44.42 59.77 27.53
N ASP A 283 -45.23 58.93 28.16
CA ASP A 283 -45.42 57.53 27.76
C ASP A 283 -46.37 57.42 26.58
N LYS A 284 -47.44 58.23 26.55
CA LYS A 284 -48.33 58.38 25.40
C LYS A 284 -47.61 58.95 24.18
N LEU A 285 -46.73 59.95 24.36
CA LEU A 285 -45.91 60.49 23.27
C LEU A 285 -44.96 59.44 22.67
N ARG A 286 -44.32 58.62 23.50
CA ARG A 286 -43.48 57.51 23.03
C ARG A 286 -44.28 56.46 22.27
N MET A 287 -45.46 56.12 22.76
CA MET A 287 -46.36 55.18 22.07
C MET A 287 -46.87 55.75 20.75
N LEU A 288 -47.15 57.05 20.70
CA LEU A 288 -47.53 57.75 19.48
C LEU A 288 -46.42 57.72 18.43
N ASP A 289 -45.17 57.95 18.84
CA ASP A 289 -44.00 57.84 17.96
C ASP A 289 -43.84 56.41 17.42
N LEU A 290 -43.96 55.40 18.28
CA LEU A 290 -43.96 54.00 17.85
C LEU A 290 -45.08 53.68 16.86
N CYS A 291 -46.30 54.21 17.05
CA CYS A 291 -47.41 54.00 16.12
C CYS A 291 -47.20 54.65 14.75
N ILE A 292 -46.40 55.71 14.68
CA ILE A 292 -46.09 56.44 13.45
C ILE A 292 -44.92 55.80 12.71
N ASP A 293 -43.85 55.48 13.43
CA ASP A 293 -42.57 55.08 12.84
C ASP A 293 -42.41 53.56 12.72
N GLU A 294 -42.90 52.80 13.72
CA GLU A 294 -42.81 51.32 13.75
C GLU A 294 -44.16 50.67 14.16
N PRO A 295 -45.20 50.72 13.30
CA PRO A 295 -46.57 50.31 13.64
C PRO A 295 -46.67 48.86 14.17
N LEU A 296 -45.90 47.94 13.58
CA LEU A 296 -45.87 46.55 14.04
C LEU A 296 -45.26 46.41 15.45
N LYS A 297 -44.25 47.22 15.78
CA LYS A 297 -43.62 47.22 17.11
C LYS A 297 -44.54 47.83 18.15
N ALA A 298 -45.28 48.89 17.78
CA ALA A 298 -46.33 49.44 18.63
C ALA A 298 -47.38 48.39 19.02
N PHE A 299 -47.67 47.45 18.11
CA PHE A 299 -48.57 46.32 18.36
C PHE A 299 -47.95 45.18 19.19
N LEU A 300 -46.72 44.76 18.85
CA LEU A 300 -46.12 43.51 19.36
C LEU A 300 -45.35 43.65 20.69
N PHE A 301 -45.05 44.85 21.15
CA PHE A 301 -44.08 45.05 22.23
C PHE A 301 -44.72 44.91 23.63
N GLU A 302 -44.42 43.81 24.33
CA GLU A 302 -44.81 43.47 25.72
C GLU A 302 -46.32 43.58 26.08
N GLY A 303 -46.70 42.94 27.20
CA GLY A 303 -48.09 42.87 27.67
C GLY A 303 -48.76 44.23 27.85
N GLU A 304 -47.98 45.28 28.09
CA GLU A 304 -48.44 46.63 28.42
C GLU A 304 -48.89 47.47 27.21
N ASN A 305 -48.49 47.15 25.98
CA ASN A 305 -48.72 48.06 24.85
C ASN A 305 -50.12 48.02 24.26
N VAL A 306 -50.85 46.91 24.37
CA VAL A 306 -52.27 46.90 23.95
C VAL A 306 -53.09 47.85 24.83
N PRO A 307 -53.00 47.79 26.17
CA PRO A 307 -53.60 48.81 27.04
C PRO A 307 -53.18 50.24 26.69
N LYS A 308 -51.88 50.51 26.48
CA LYS A 308 -51.39 51.85 26.13
C LYS A 308 -51.88 52.34 24.76
N LEU A 309 -51.93 51.45 23.77
CA LEU A 309 -52.47 51.72 22.44
C LEU A 309 -53.97 52.00 22.49
N THR A 310 -54.73 51.24 23.29
CA THR A 310 -56.16 51.48 23.52
C THR A 310 -56.41 52.85 24.14
N ILE A 311 -55.60 53.27 25.12
CA ILE A 311 -55.68 54.62 25.70
C ILE A 311 -55.41 55.68 24.64
N LEU A 312 -54.33 55.51 23.86
CA LEU A 312 -53.96 56.45 22.79
C LEU A 312 -55.03 56.54 21.69
N LEU A 313 -55.69 55.43 21.38
CA LEU A 313 -56.78 55.38 20.40
C LEU A 313 -58.03 56.10 20.89
N ARG A 314 -58.35 56.06 22.18
CA ARG A 314 -59.45 56.83 22.78
C ARG A 314 -59.17 58.33 22.73
N ASP A 315 -57.96 58.74 23.10
CA ASP A 315 -57.52 60.14 22.98
C ASP A 315 -57.63 60.62 21.51
N LEU A 316 -57.22 59.78 20.56
CA LEU A 316 -57.36 60.09 19.12
C LEU A 316 -58.83 60.16 18.68
N GLU A 317 -59.70 59.28 19.20
CA GLU A 317 -61.13 59.28 18.93
C GLU A 317 -61.78 60.60 19.36
N ASP A 318 -61.45 61.08 20.55
CA ASP A 318 -61.97 62.33 21.12
C ASP A 318 -61.53 63.55 20.31
N ILE A 319 -60.23 63.64 19.97
CA ILE A 319 -59.67 64.71 19.11
C ILE A 319 -60.39 64.76 17.75
N ILE A 320 -60.76 63.60 17.19
CA ILE A 320 -61.46 63.53 15.91
C ILE A 320 -62.93 63.95 16.05
N LYS A 321 -63.61 63.54 17.13
CA LYS A 321 -65.02 63.89 17.43
C LYS A 321 -65.19 65.39 17.70
N ASN A 322 -64.28 65.97 18.47
CA ASN A 322 -64.29 67.39 18.86
C ASN A 322 -63.83 68.35 17.75
N GLU A 323 -63.55 67.83 16.56
CA GLU A 323 -63.06 68.60 15.40
C GLU A 323 -61.71 69.33 15.61
N GLU A 324 -60.94 68.95 16.64
CA GLU A 324 -59.64 69.54 16.97
C GLU A 324 -58.60 69.32 15.84
N ILE A 325 -58.81 68.30 15.01
CA ILE A 325 -58.05 68.09 13.76
C ILE A 325 -58.92 68.23 12.51
N LYS A 326 -58.43 69.05 11.56
CA LYS A 326 -59.06 69.22 10.24
C LYS A 326 -58.97 67.93 9.41
N ILE A 327 -60.06 67.18 9.35
CA ILE A 327 -60.25 65.97 8.52
C ILE A 327 -61.56 66.13 7.73
N ASN A 328 -61.58 65.72 6.46
CA ASN A 328 -62.79 65.77 5.64
C ASN A 328 -63.90 64.88 6.27
N PRO A 329 -65.18 65.32 6.31
CA PRO A 329 -66.30 64.54 6.87
C PRO A 329 -66.35 63.05 6.49
N ARG A 330 -66.03 62.70 5.23
CA ARG A 330 -66.04 61.29 4.77
C ARG A 330 -64.89 60.48 5.37
N GLU A 331 -63.70 61.07 5.45
CA GLU A 331 -62.52 60.46 6.07
C GLU A 331 -62.71 60.36 7.59
N ARG A 332 -63.31 61.38 8.22
CA ARG A 332 -63.63 61.41 9.66
C ARG A 332 -64.49 60.21 10.07
N ARG A 333 -65.61 59.97 9.36
CA ARG A 333 -66.48 58.81 9.62
C ARG A 333 -65.73 57.48 9.47
N LYS A 334 -64.91 57.33 8.43
CA LYS A 334 -64.12 56.11 8.18
C LYS A 334 -63.07 55.87 9.27
N LYS A 335 -62.40 56.92 9.75
CA LYS A 335 -61.38 56.80 10.81
C LYS A 335 -61.99 56.52 12.18
N LEU A 336 -63.09 57.19 12.53
CA LEU A 336 -63.82 56.90 13.76
C LEU A 336 -64.34 55.45 13.78
N ALA A 337 -64.95 54.98 12.68
CA ALA A 337 -65.39 53.58 12.58
C ALA A 337 -64.22 52.58 12.71
N HIS A 338 -63.05 52.91 12.15
CA HIS A 338 -61.84 52.08 12.26
C HIS A 338 -61.26 52.08 13.68
N ILE A 339 -61.19 53.23 14.34
CA ILE A 339 -60.74 53.35 15.74
C ILE A 339 -61.68 52.58 16.65
N GLN A 340 -62.99 52.74 16.48
CA GLN A 340 -64.00 52.03 17.25
C GLN A 340 -63.88 50.51 17.06
N ALA A 341 -63.71 50.02 15.83
CA ALA A 341 -63.48 48.61 15.57
C ALA A 341 -62.20 48.04 16.22
N LEU A 342 -61.15 48.86 16.38
CA LEU A 342 -59.93 48.47 17.08
C LEU A 342 -60.11 48.44 18.60
N LEU A 343 -60.88 49.38 19.14
CA LEU A 343 -61.21 49.49 20.57
C LEU A 343 -62.22 48.42 21.01
N ASP A 344 -63.16 48.06 20.13
CA ASP A 344 -64.20 47.04 20.32
C ASP A 344 -63.66 45.61 20.09
N GLY A 345 -62.45 45.34 20.62
CA GLY A 345 -61.84 44.00 20.62
C GLY A 345 -60.88 43.70 19.48
N GLY A 346 -60.91 44.43 18.36
CA GLY A 346 -60.08 44.10 17.18
C GLY A 346 -58.57 44.01 17.43
N LEU A 347 -58.02 44.84 18.33
CA LEU A 347 -56.60 44.75 18.74
C LEU A 347 -56.31 43.54 19.63
N LEU A 348 -57.21 43.24 20.56
CA LEU A 348 -57.06 42.11 21.47
C LEU A 348 -57.18 40.79 20.71
N ASP A 349 -58.13 40.70 19.78
CA ASP A 349 -58.34 39.55 18.92
C ASP A 349 -57.11 39.28 18.04
N LEU A 350 -56.56 40.31 17.39
CA LEU A 350 -55.31 40.18 16.62
C LEU A 350 -54.14 39.69 17.48
N LYS A 351 -54.04 40.16 18.74
CA LYS A 351 -52.96 39.77 19.64
C LYS A 351 -53.11 38.32 20.10
N GLN A 352 -54.32 37.91 20.48
CA GLN A 352 -54.62 36.53 20.84
C GLN A 352 -54.41 35.58 19.67
N MET A 353 -54.81 35.97 18.45
CA MET A 353 -54.52 35.19 17.24
C MET A 353 -53.02 35.05 17.00
N TYR A 354 -52.24 36.12 17.17
CA TYR A 354 -50.79 36.09 17.01
C TYR A 354 -50.10 35.15 18.02
N GLU A 355 -50.40 35.33 19.31
CA GLU A 355 -49.84 34.54 20.41
C GLU A 355 -50.24 33.06 20.29
N GLY A 356 -51.53 32.78 19.98
CA GLY A 356 -52.01 31.43 19.74
C GLY A 356 -51.33 30.75 18.55
N THR A 357 -51.10 31.48 17.46
CA THR A 357 -50.40 30.96 16.28
C THR A 357 -48.90 30.70 16.56
N LEU A 358 -48.26 31.53 17.40
CA LEU A 358 -46.89 31.28 17.86
C LEU A 358 -46.78 30.05 18.76
N ALA A 359 -47.73 29.87 19.68
CA ALA A 359 -47.79 28.68 20.53
C ALA A 359 -48.02 27.41 19.69
N GLU A 360 -48.92 27.46 18.70
CA GLU A 360 -49.13 26.37 17.74
C GLU A 360 -47.84 26.04 16.97
N LYS A 361 -47.13 27.07 16.50
CA LYS A 361 -45.82 26.90 15.84
C LYS A 361 -44.84 26.17 16.73
N ALA A 362 -44.63 26.66 17.95
CA ALA A 362 -43.66 26.08 18.88
C ALA A 362 -43.97 24.62 19.21
N ALA A 363 -45.25 24.29 19.44
CA ALA A 363 -45.67 22.92 19.70
C ALA A 363 -45.38 21.98 18.52
N LYS A 364 -45.66 22.42 17.28
CA LYS A 364 -45.39 21.63 16.07
C LYS A 364 -43.91 21.51 15.75
N GLU A 365 -43.12 22.57 15.93
CA GLU A 365 -41.66 22.53 15.76
C GLU A 365 -41.02 21.55 16.74
N GLN A 366 -41.45 21.56 18.00
CA GLN A 366 -40.96 20.62 19.01
C GLN A 366 -41.32 19.18 18.62
N ALA A 367 -42.58 18.91 18.25
CA ALA A 367 -43.01 17.59 17.83
C ALA A 367 -42.22 17.07 16.62
N TYR A 368 -41.97 17.95 15.63
CA TYR A 368 -41.16 17.64 14.46
C TYR A 368 -39.71 17.32 14.85
N ALA A 369 -39.06 18.16 15.66
CA ALA A 369 -37.66 17.99 16.06
C ALA A 369 -37.42 16.75 16.92
N THR A 370 -38.38 16.35 17.74
CA THR A 370 -38.26 15.17 18.61
C THR A 370 -38.70 13.86 17.95
N SER A 371 -39.14 13.89 16.68
CA SER A 371 -39.68 12.72 16.00
C SER A 371 -38.67 11.57 15.92
N PRO A 372 -39.00 10.38 16.46
CA PRO A 372 -38.12 9.21 16.39
C PRO A 372 -37.92 8.73 14.95
N PHE A 373 -38.93 8.88 14.08
CA PHE A 373 -38.87 8.45 12.68
C PHE A 373 -37.89 9.27 11.84
N LEU A 374 -37.77 10.58 12.10
CA LEU A 374 -36.76 11.42 11.45
C LEU A 374 -35.34 11.06 11.89
N LYS A 375 -35.16 10.72 13.18
CA LYS A 375 -33.87 10.23 13.70
C LYS A 375 -33.50 8.89 13.07
N GLN A 376 -34.43 7.93 13.06
CA GLN A 376 -34.21 6.61 12.45
C GLN A 376 -33.88 6.74 10.96
N LYS A 377 -34.58 7.59 10.21
CA LYS A 377 -34.27 7.88 8.80
C LYS A 377 -32.83 8.37 8.64
N ALA A 378 -32.43 9.38 9.42
CA ALA A 378 -31.08 9.94 9.33
C ALA A 378 -29.99 8.96 9.75
N GLU A 379 -30.29 8.03 10.67
CA GLU A 379 -29.37 6.96 11.08
C GLU A 379 -29.21 5.91 9.98
N LEU A 380 -30.31 5.43 9.39
CA LEU A 380 -30.27 4.50 8.25
C LEU A 380 -29.55 5.10 7.04
N GLU A 381 -29.80 6.37 6.70
CA GLU A 381 -29.09 7.06 5.61
C GLU A 381 -27.58 7.17 5.86
N ARG A 382 -27.19 7.44 7.12
CA ARG A 382 -25.78 7.48 7.53
C ARG A 382 -25.14 6.10 7.46
N SER A 383 -25.82 5.07 7.98
CA SER A 383 -25.35 3.68 7.97
C SER A 383 -25.15 3.18 6.53
N LEU A 384 -26.16 3.37 5.67
CA LEU A 384 -26.09 2.99 4.26
C LEU A 384 -24.94 3.67 3.53
N LYS A 385 -24.70 4.96 3.80
CA LYS A 385 -23.56 5.68 3.21
C LYS A 385 -22.23 5.12 3.69
N ALA A 386 -22.11 4.79 4.97
CA ALA A 386 -20.92 4.18 5.54
C ALA A 386 -20.65 2.80 4.93
N HIS A 387 -21.65 1.90 4.92
CA HIS A 387 -21.55 0.57 4.34
C HIS A 387 -21.20 0.60 2.85
N ARG A 388 -21.80 1.52 2.05
CA ARG A 388 -21.44 1.69 0.64
C ARG A 388 -19.99 2.12 0.45
N SER A 389 -19.51 3.06 1.27
CA SER A 389 -18.12 3.51 1.20
C SER A 389 -17.14 2.40 1.61
N GLU A 390 -17.49 1.58 2.61
CA GLU A 390 -16.68 0.42 2.99
C GLU A 390 -16.67 -0.64 1.89
N LEU A 391 -17.83 -0.93 1.28
CA LEU A 391 -17.96 -1.88 0.17
C LEU A 391 -17.06 -1.48 -1.00
N GLU A 392 -17.04 -0.19 -1.39
CA GLU A 392 -16.16 0.30 -2.45
C GLU A 392 -14.67 0.09 -2.14
N LYS A 393 -14.25 0.34 -0.89
CA LYS A 393 -12.86 0.11 -0.45
C LYS A 393 -12.48 -1.36 -0.53
N ILE A 394 -13.32 -2.24 0.03
CA ILE A 394 -13.08 -3.69 0.05
C ILE A 394 -13.08 -4.25 -1.38
N GLN A 395 -13.97 -3.78 -2.26
CA GLN A 395 -13.97 -4.19 -3.67
C GLN A 395 -12.70 -3.76 -4.40
N SER A 396 -12.14 -2.59 -4.09
CA SER A 396 -10.86 -2.15 -4.63
C SER A 396 -9.71 -3.03 -4.15
N GLU A 397 -9.65 -3.34 -2.86
CA GLU A 397 -8.67 -4.26 -2.27
C GLU A 397 -8.75 -5.65 -2.89
N PHE A 398 -9.98 -6.19 -3.03
CA PHE A 398 -10.24 -7.49 -3.66
C PHE A 398 -9.75 -7.55 -5.11
N LYS A 399 -9.94 -6.48 -5.89
CA LYS A 399 -9.40 -6.39 -7.26
C LYS A 399 -7.87 -6.37 -7.25
N GLY A 400 -7.26 -5.66 -6.31
CA GLY A 400 -5.81 -5.66 -6.10
C GLY A 400 -5.24 -7.06 -5.87
N LEU A 401 -5.82 -7.79 -4.89
CA LEU A 401 -5.42 -9.17 -4.58
C LEU A 401 -5.67 -10.13 -5.74
N THR A 402 -6.72 -9.91 -6.53
CA THR A 402 -7.00 -10.74 -7.72
C THR A 402 -5.88 -10.60 -8.74
N LYS A 403 -5.41 -9.38 -8.99
CA LYS A 403 -4.30 -9.12 -9.90
C LYS A 403 -2.99 -9.73 -9.38
N GLU A 404 -2.68 -9.52 -8.10
CA GLU A 404 -1.49 -10.10 -7.48
C GLU A 404 -1.48 -11.64 -7.59
N MET A 405 -2.64 -12.27 -7.38
CA MET A 405 -2.79 -13.71 -7.52
C MET A 405 -2.56 -14.20 -8.97
N GLU A 406 -2.98 -13.43 -9.98
CA GLU A 406 -2.70 -13.73 -11.39
C GLU A 406 -1.20 -13.63 -11.69
N ASP A 407 -0.53 -12.59 -11.20
CA ASP A 407 0.91 -12.38 -11.36
C ASP A 407 1.70 -13.55 -10.72
N VAL A 408 1.39 -13.89 -9.47
CA VAL A 408 2.00 -15.04 -8.77
C VAL A 408 1.76 -16.36 -9.50
N LYS A 409 0.54 -16.57 -10.03
CA LYS A 409 0.23 -17.78 -10.82
C LYS A 409 1.05 -17.82 -12.11
N GLY A 410 1.25 -16.67 -12.77
CA GLY A 410 2.12 -16.53 -13.93
C GLY A 410 3.57 -16.89 -13.61
N GLU A 411 4.11 -16.36 -12.51
CA GLU A 411 5.47 -16.68 -12.04
C GLU A 411 5.64 -18.16 -11.70
N ILE A 412 4.66 -18.77 -11.00
CA ILE A 412 4.67 -20.20 -10.70
C ILE A 412 4.68 -21.03 -11.98
N GLY A 413 3.90 -20.64 -12.99
CA GLY A 413 3.85 -21.32 -14.30
C GLY A 413 5.18 -21.26 -15.03
N GLN A 414 5.75 -20.07 -15.21
CA GLN A 414 7.04 -19.89 -15.87
C GLN A 414 8.19 -20.54 -15.11
N GLY A 415 8.17 -20.43 -13.77
CA GLY A 415 9.14 -21.08 -12.89
C GLY A 415 9.06 -22.61 -12.94
N LYS A 416 7.86 -23.18 -13.15
CA LYS A 416 7.66 -24.64 -13.29
C LYS A 416 8.45 -25.18 -14.46
N SER A 417 8.21 -24.64 -15.66
CA SER A 417 8.80 -25.16 -16.89
C SER A 417 10.32 -25.06 -16.89
N LYS A 418 10.87 -23.94 -16.38
CA LYS A 418 12.32 -23.78 -16.23
C LYS A 418 12.92 -24.78 -15.25
N LEU A 419 12.25 -25.00 -14.12
CA LEU A 419 12.71 -25.96 -13.12
C LEU A 419 12.66 -27.40 -13.64
N GLU A 420 11.60 -27.76 -14.37
CA GLU A 420 11.47 -29.07 -15.03
C GLU A 420 12.58 -29.30 -16.05
N GLU A 421 12.89 -28.32 -16.89
CA GLU A 421 13.95 -28.41 -17.89
C GLU A 421 15.32 -28.66 -17.26
N GLU A 422 15.71 -27.82 -16.29
CA GLU A 422 17.02 -27.91 -15.64
C GLU A 422 17.16 -29.15 -14.77
N ALA A 423 16.12 -29.53 -14.02
CA ALA A 423 16.12 -30.76 -13.25
C ALA A 423 16.14 -31.99 -14.16
N SER A 424 15.48 -31.94 -15.32
CA SER A 424 15.52 -33.05 -16.29
C SER A 424 16.93 -33.26 -16.84
N ILE A 425 17.63 -32.17 -17.13
CA ILE A 425 19.04 -32.19 -17.54
C ILE A 425 19.91 -32.79 -16.42
N ALA A 426 19.71 -32.34 -15.18
CA ALA A 426 20.49 -32.81 -14.02
C ALA A 426 20.30 -34.30 -13.72
N LEU A 427 19.06 -34.79 -13.80
CA LEU A 427 18.69 -36.16 -13.44
C LEU A 427 18.74 -37.12 -14.64
N GLY A 428 18.92 -36.62 -15.86
CA GLY A 428 18.99 -37.42 -17.08
C GLY A 428 17.66 -38.08 -17.46
N VAL A 429 16.54 -37.57 -16.93
CA VAL A 429 15.19 -38.09 -17.15
C VAL A 429 14.24 -36.94 -17.46
N LYS A 430 13.19 -37.17 -18.24
CA LYS A 430 12.19 -36.14 -18.49
C LYS A 430 11.26 -36.03 -17.28
N LEU A 431 11.20 -34.84 -16.67
CA LEU A 431 10.43 -34.60 -15.44
C LEU A 431 9.15 -33.82 -15.70
N SER A 432 8.16 -34.07 -14.85
CA SER A 432 6.97 -33.24 -14.66
C SER A 432 6.78 -33.03 -13.16
N ILE A 433 6.71 -31.78 -12.72
CA ILE A 433 6.56 -31.44 -11.30
C ILE A 433 5.07 -31.39 -10.98
N THR A 434 4.60 -32.15 -10.00
CA THR A 434 3.18 -32.16 -9.60
C THR A 434 2.84 -31.01 -8.66
#